data_AF-A0A2L2WUM8-F1
#
_entry.id   AF-A0A2L2WUM8-F1
#
_cell.length_a   1.000
_cell.length_b   1.000
_cell.length_c   1.000
_cell.angle_alpha   90.00
_cell.angle_beta   90.00
_cell.angle_gamma   90.00
#
_symmetry.space_group_name_H-M   'P 1'
#
loop_
_entity.id
_entity.type
_entity.pdbx_description
1 polymer ?
#
loop_
_entity_poly.entity_id
_entity_poly.type
_entity_poly.pdbx_seq_one_letter_code
_entity_poly.pdbx_strand_id
1 'polypeptide(L)'
;MNTLTIGQDVWWSDPENKTSGSYLVLEIKKDPNDGLDDNTIILIGNGVSEAEVEAWELQDIEIRRKRIKELVDQVTTIAENDDWSVYNHDDEYNTIDLYISKRSSMDQDFGFYIECKTAEADELIKAIEDYHDSYDPDEEAALWVGPDGHGCNGAPYNLSDLIEDMQECKSNVKKLVDLLNQEFNGIKITKPQRHSQFSERLYNIRTEVLEEINDTLHDIRDKTGSTSVLWSSITNQLNTDICGYDQSVLPSTIGISDDNSSEFVIVFADYCNCSDSINGENIYTETLIDILQYLEEYLSKL
;
A
#
# COMPACT_ATOMS: atom_id res chain seq x y z
N MET A 1 -3.18 -19.28 13.04
CA MET A 1 -2.42 -18.42 13.95
C MET A 1 -1.22 -17.97 13.17
N ASN A 2 -1.19 -16.69 12.79
CA ASN A 2 -0.01 -16.10 12.17
C ASN A 2 1.10 -16.12 13.21
N THR A 3 2.09 -16.98 13.03
CA THR A 3 3.32 -16.92 13.81
C THR A 3 4.25 -15.97 13.06
N LEU A 4 4.41 -14.77 13.59
CA LEU A 4 5.39 -13.79 13.12
C LEU A 4 6.61 -13.85 14.03
N THR A 5 7.80 -13.77 13.45
CA THR A 5 9.06 -13.74 14.20
C THR A 5 9.95 -12.62 13.68
N ILE A 6 10.76 -12.02 14.55
CA ILE A 6 11.74 -11.02 14.14
C ILE A 6 12.71 -11.66 13.15
N GLY A 7 12.93 -10.99 12.01
CA GLY A 7 13.73 -11.48 10.89
C GLY A 7 12.97 -12.33 9.87
N GLN A 8 11.65 -12.53 10.05
CA GLN A 8 10.81 -13.21 9.07
C GLN A 8 10.50 -12.31 7.87
N ASP A 9 10.58 -12.88 6.67
CA ASP A 9 10.09 -12.24 5.45
C ASP A 9 8.56 -12.26 5.41
N VAL A 10 7.98 -11.09 5.15
CA VAL A 10 6.54 -10.87 5.07
C VAL A 10 6.22 -10.03 3.84
N TRP A 11 5.02 -10.20 3.31
CA TRP A 11 4.49 -9.32 2.28
C TRP A 11 3.53 -8.30 2.91
N TRP A 12 3.81 -7.03 2.71
CA TRP A 12 2.91 -5.94 3.07
C TRP A 12 2.32 -5.31 1.80
N SER A 13 1.00 -5.21 1.78
CA SER A 13 0.26 -4.56 0.68
C SER A 13 -0.10 -3.14 1.10
N ASP A 14 0.83 -2.21 0.88
CA ASP A 14 0.58 -0.76 0.96
C ASP A 14 -0.75 -0.41 0.25
N PRO A 15 -1.72 0.20 0.97
CA PRO A 15 -3.01 0.66 0.43
C PRO A 15 -2.95 1.68 -0.73
N GLU A 16 -1.95 2.54 -0.81
CA GLU A 16 -1.62 3.44 -1.92
C GLU A 16 -0.77 2.80 -3.03
N ASN A 17 -0.31 1.56 -2.79
CA ASN A 17 0.35 0.70 -3.76
C ASN A 17 1.73 1.20 -4.21
N LYS A 18 2.37 2.11 -3.45
CA LYS A 18 3.65 2.75 -3.76
C LYS A 18 4.85 1.96 -3.25
N THR A 19 4.70 1.34 -2.09
CA THR A 19 5.72 0.58 -1.36
C THR A 19 5.25 -0.82 -1.01
N SER A 20 4.19 -1.32 -1.66
CA SER A 20 3.79 -2.74 -1.55
C SER A 20 4.96 -3.63 -1.94
N GLY A 21 5.26 -4.65 -1.13
CA GLY A 21 6.44 -5.46 -1.39
C GLY A 21 6.79 -6.44 -0.28
N SER A 22 7.96 -7.04 -0.44
CA SER A 22 8.59 -7.90 0.56
C SER A 22 9.32 -7.05 1.60
N TYR A 23 9.12 -7.36 2.87
CA TYR A 23 9.71 -6.71 4.04
C TYR A 23 10.18 -7.75 5.05
N LEU A 24 11.10 -7.36 5.93
CA LEU A 24 11.50 -8.10 7.12
C LEU A 24 10.77 -7.56 8.35
N VAL A 25 10.31 -8.45 9.22
CA VAL A 25 9.85 -8.07 10.57
C VAL A 25 11.05 -7.60 11.40
N LEU A 26 11.10 -6.31 11.74
CA LEU A 26 12.17 -5.71 12.53
C LEU A 26 11.86 -5.75 14.03
N GLU A 27 10.61 -5.46 14.41
CA GLU A 27 10.19 -5.38 15.80
C GLU A 27 8.71 -5.77 15.95
N ILE A 28 8.35 -6.35 17.10
CA ILE A 28 6.97 -6.64 17.50
C ILE A 28 6.69 -5.82 18.75
N LYS A 29 5.91 -4.74 18.63
CA LYS A 29 5.89 -3.63 19.60
C LYS A 29 5.01 -3.84 20.86
N LYS A 30 4.16 -4.88 20.97
CA LYS A 30 3.40 -5.31 22.19
C LYS A 30 2.62 -6.63 21.97
N ASP A 31 2.37 -7.57 22.91
CA ASP A 31 1.96 -7.51 24.34
C ASP A 31 2.80 -8.44 25.29
N PRO A 32 3.10 -8.02 26.54
CA PRO A 32 3.71 -8.85 27.61
C PRO A 32 2.98 -10.16 28.03
N ASN A 33 1.79 -10.48 27.49
CA ASN A 33 1.03 -11.70 27.79
C ASN A 33 1.12 -12.84 26.74
N ASP A 34 2.19 -12.86 25.92
CA ASP A 34 2.67 -14.05 25.20
C ASP A 34 1.78 -14.52 24.02
N GLY A 35 1.19 -13.58 23.26
CA GLY A 35 0.40 -13.87 22.06
C GLY A 35 0.55 -12.83 20.93
N LEU A 36 0.52 -13.30 19.69
CA LEU A 36 0.39 -12.47 18.48
C LEU A 36 -1.10 -12.34 18.15
N ASP A 37 -1.65 -11.15 18.42
CA ASP A 37 -3.02 -10.80 18.04
C ASP A 37 -3.01 -10.04 16.72
N ASP A 38 -4.13 -10.03 16.01
CA ASP A 38 -4.26 -9.37 14.71
C ASP A 38 -3.85 -7.89 14.76
N ASN A 39 -4.16 -7.20 15.86
CA ASN A 39 -3.86 -5.78 16.08
C ASN A 39 -2.46 -5.53 16.66
N THR A 40 -1.62 -6.57 16.79
CA THR A 40 -0.24 -6.39 17.25
C THR A 40 0.50 -5.51 16.25
N ILE A 41 1.08 -4.40 16.73
CA ILE A 41 1.89 -3.51 15.90
C ILE A 41 3.25 -4.15 15.62
N ILE A 42 3.58 -4.23 14.34
CA ILE A 42 4.81 -4.80 13.79
C ILE A 42 5.55 -3.67 13.07
N LEU A 43 6.81 -3.47 13.41
CA LEU A 43 7.71 -2.67 12.59
C LEU A 43 8.28 -3.57 11.50
N ILE A 44 8.10 -3.19 10.25
CA ILE A 44 8.64 -3.90 9.09
C ILE A 44 9.62 -3.00 8.33
N GLY A 45 10.65 -3.58 7.70
CA GLY A 45 11.60 -2.83 6.88
C GLY A 45 12.19 -3.65 5.73
N ASN A 46 12.48 -3.00 4.60
CA ASN A 46 13.05 -3.64 3.40
C ASN A 46 14.43 -3.10 3.00
N GLY A 47 15.10 -2.40 3.93
CA GLY A 47 16.40 -1.74 3.70
C GLY A 47 16.33 -0.40 2.98
N VAL A 48 15.15 0.01 2.51
CA VAL A 48 14.90 1.32 1.85
C VAL A 48 13.83 2.12 2.61
N SER A 49 12.85 1.45 3.20
CA SER A 49 11.71 2.04 3.92
C SER A 49 11.30 1.18 5.10
N GLU A 50 10.67 1.81 6.10
CA GLU A 50 10.08 1.15 7.27
C GLU A 50 8.62 1.56 7.42
N ALA A 51 7.79 0.66 7.96
CA ALA A 51 6.38 0.94 8.25
C ALA A 51 5.96 0.25 9.54
N GLU A 52 5.08 0.89 10.30
CA GLU A 52 4.34 0.25 11.39
C GLU A 52 3.01 -0.27 10.84
N VAL A 53 2.79 -1.57 10.96
CA VAL A 53 1.63 -2.25 10.41
C VAL A 53 1.03 -3.19 11.46
N GLU A 54 -0.25 -3.50 11.32
CA GLU A 54 -0.90 -4.50 12.16
C GLU A 54 -0.57 -5.91 11.65
N ALA A 55 -0.40 -6.87 12.56
CA ALA A 55 -0.01 -8.25 12.23
C ALA A 55 -0.96 -8.94 11.22
N TRP A 56 -2.23 -8.54 11.17
CA TRP A 56 -3.20 -9.07 10.20
C TRP A 56 -2.98 -8.54 8.76
N GLU A 57 -2.30 -7.40 8.60
CA GLU A 57 -1.96 -6.82 7.29
C GLU A 57 -0.82 -7.58 6.60
N LEU A 58 -0.09 -8.40 7.37
CA LEU A 58 1.06 -9.15 6.89
C LEU A 58 0.66 -10.53 6.40
N GLN A 59 1.07 -10.82 5.17
CA GLN A 59 0.98 -12.16 4.62
C GLN A 59 2.32 -12.88 4.82
N ASP A 60 2.25 -14.12 5.28
CA ASP A 60 3.39 -15.02 5.25
C ASP A 60 3.87 -15.18 3.79
N ILE A 61 5.13 -14.82 3.55
CA ILE A 61 5.65 -14.74 2.19
C ILE A 61 5.72 -16.13 1.53
N GLU A 62 6.01 -17.19 2.29
CA GLU A 62 6.12 -18.55 1.74
C GLU A 62 4.74 -19.06 1.34
N ILE A 63 3.73 -18.85 2.21
CA ILE A 63 2.35 -19.21 1.91
C ILE A 63 1.82 -18.41 0.72
N ARG A 64 2.12 -17.11 0.68
CA ARG A 64 1.72 -16.24 -0.42
C ARG A 64 2.35 -16.67 -1.74
N ARG A 65 3.68 -16.83 -1.79
CA ARG A 65 4.42 -17.30 -2.98
C ARG A 65 3.88 -18.63 -3.46
N LYS A 66 3.60 -19.55 -2.54
CA LYS A 66 2.99 -20.84 -2.87
C LYS A 66 1.61 -20.68 -3.53
N ARG A 67 0.73 -19.83 -2.99
CA ARG A 67 -0.61 -19.58 -3.58
C ARG A 67 -0.52 -18.94 -4.96
N ILE A 68 0.35 -17.94 -5.11
CA ILE A 68 0.60 -17.28 -6.40
C ILE A 68 1.10 -18.31 -7.41
N LYS A 69 2.09 -19.13 -7.03
CA LYS A 69 2.58 -20.22 -7.86
C LYS A 69 1.47 -21.19 -8.26
N GLU A 70 0.66 -21.66 -7.31
CA GLU A 70 -0.44 -22.60 -7.58
C GLU A 70 -1.46 -22.01 -8.57
N LEU A 71 -1.77 -20.71 -8.44
CA LEU A 71 -2.66 -20.02 -9.37
C LEU A 71 -2.02 -19.86 -10.76
N VAL A 72 -0.76 -19.43 -10.84
CA VAL A 72 -0.02 -19.29 -12.10
C VAL A 72 0.10 -20.63 -12.83
N ASP A 73 0.41 -21.72 -12.11
CA ASP A 73 0.48 -23.07 -12.69
C ASP A 73 -0.88 -23.50 -13.27
N GLN A 74 -1.99 -23.20 -12.58
CA GLN A 74 -3.34 -23.51 -13.05
C GLN A 74 -3.72 -22.69 -14.29
N VAL A 75 -3.49 -21.37 -14.25
CA VAL A 75 -3.76 -20.48 -15.40
C VAL A 75 -2.93 -20.89 -16.60
N THR A 76 -1.64 -21.17 -16.41
CA THR A 76 -0.74 -21.68 -17.46
C THR A 76 -1.29 -22.96 -18.08
N THR A 77 -1.69 -23.93 -17.24
CA THR A 77 -2.25 -25.19 -17.72
C THR A 77 -3.53 -24.99 -18.54
N ILE A 78 -4.45 -24.13 -18.07
CA ILE A 78 -5.72 -23.84 -18.76
C ILE A 78 -5.44 -23.15 -20.11
N ALA A 79 -4.56 -22.15 -20.12
CA ALA A 79 -4.24 -21.37 -21.31
C ALA A 79 -3.49 -22.22 -22.36
N GLU A 80 -2.49 -22.99 -21.95
CA GLU A 80 -1.72 -23.86 -22.87
C GLU A 80 -2.57 -24.97 -23.49
N ASN A 81 -3.59 -25.47 -22.78
CA ASN A 81 -4.57 -26.41 -23.36
C ASN A 81 -5.42 -25.78 -24.47
N ASP A 82 -5.55 -24.46 -24.50
CA ASP A 82 -6.17 -23.68 -25.59
C ASP A 82 -5.09 -23.05 -26.49
N ASP A 83 -3.91 -23.64 -26.62
CA ASP A 83 -2.79 -23.20 -27.49
C ASP A 83 -2.32 -21.75 -27.23
N TRP A 84 -2.40 -21.27 -26.00
CA TRP A 84 -1.69 -20.05 -25.57
C TRP A 84 -0.29 -20.39 -25.06
N SER A 85 0.62 -19.43 -25.07
CA SER A 85 1.90 -19.50 -24.38
C SER A 85 1.89 -18.52 -23.20
N VAL A 86 2.31 -18.99 -22.02
CA VAL A 86 2.39 -18.19 -20.80
C VAL A 86 3.81 -18.20 -20.28
N TYR A 87 4.34 -17.01 -19.99
CA TYR A 87 5.65 -16.86 -19.37
C TYR A 87 5.54 -15.96 -18.14
N ASN A 88 6.02 -16.44 -17.00
CA ASN A 88 6.06 -15.66 -15.75
C ASN A 88 7.43 -14.98 -15.61
N HIS A 89 7.46 -13.67 -15.40
CA HIS A 89 8.67 -12.88 -15.20
C HIS A 89 9.10 -12.81 -13.72
N ASP A 90 8.20 -13.11 -12.78
CA ASP A 90 8.50 -13.16 -11.35
C ASP A 90 8.83 -14.60 -10.90
N ASP A 91 10.09 -14.98 -11.02
CA ASP A 91 10.60 -16.31 -10.62
C ASP A 91 10.39 -16.62 -9.12
N GLU A 92 10.23 -15.59 -8.29
CA GLU A 92 10.02 -15.72 -6.86
C GLU A 92 8.55 -15.81 -6.45
N TYR A 93 7.61 -15.57 -7.40
CA TYR A 93 6.16 -15.56 -7.17
C TYR A 93 5.74 -14.57 -6.06
N ASN A 94 6.40 -13.41 -5.98
CA ASN A 94 6.00 -12.34 -5.06
C ASN A 94 4.68 -11.67 -5.51
N THR A 95 4.52 -11.60 -6.83
CA THR A 95 3.38 -11.09 -7.60
C THR A 95 3.11 -12.00 -8.81
N ILE A 96 2.00 -11.76 -9.49
CA ILE A 96 1.74 -12.35 -10.80
C ILE A 96 2.27 -11.37 -11.84
N ASP A 97 3.22 -11.81 -12.67
CA ASP A 97 3.76 -11.02 -13.79
C ASP A 97 3.85 -11.93 -15.02
N LEU A 98 2.77 -12.00 -15.79
CA LEU A 98 2.62 -12.93 -16.91
C LEU A 98 2.69 -12.20 -18.24
N TYR A 99 3.48 -12.73 -19.18
CA TYR A 99 3.29 -12.47 -20.59
C TYR A 99 2.52 -13.63 -21.23
N ILE A 100 1.35 -13.31 -21.76
CA ILE A 100 0.43 -14.27 -22.37
C ILE A 100 0.38 -13.98 -23.86
N SER A 101 0.61 -14.99 -24.70
CA SER A 101 0.71 -14.80 -26.15
C SER A 101 0.10 -15.96 -26.95
N LYS A 102 -0.32 -15.67 -28.17
CA LYS A 102 -0.91 -16.63 -29.10
C LYS A 102 -0.72 -16.15 -30.55
N ARG A 103 -0.79 -17.09 -31.49
CA ARG A 103 -0.84 -16.78 -32.93
C ARG A 103 -2.28 -16.81 -33.45
N SER A 104 -2.63 -15.83 -34.28
CA SER A 104 -3.88 -15.83 -35.04
C SER A 104 -3.83 -16.83 -36.20
N SER A 105 -4.97 -17.02 -36.89
CA SER A 105 -5.03 -17.87 -38.08
C SER A 105 -4.21 -17.36 -39.27
N MET A 106 -3.86 -16.06 -39.31
CA MET A 106 -2.98 -15.46 -40.32
C MET A 106 -1.53 -15.30 -39.82
N ASP A 107 -1.13 -16.08 -38.81
CA ASP A 107 0.22 -16.11 -38.23
C ASP A 107 0.66 -14.81 -37.53
N GLN A 108 -0.25 -13.87 -37.27
CA GLN A 108 0.05 -12.72 -36.43
C GLN A 108 0.37 -13.20 -35.02
N ASP A 109 1.57 -12.85 -34.56
CA ASP A 109 1.97 -13.05 -33.17
C ASP A 109 1.44 -11.87 -32.34
N PHE A 110 0.66 -12.17 -31.31
CA PHE A 110 0.17 -11.16 -30.37
C PHE A 110 0.32 -11.65 -28.94
N GLY A 111 0.54 -10.72 -28.02
CA GLY A 111 0.65 -11.01 -26.62
C GLY A 111 0.59 -9.75 -25.76
N PHE A 112 0.39 -9.95 -24.47
CA PHE A 112 0.16 -8.88 -23.52
C PHE A 112 0.66 -9.27 -22.13
N TYR A 113 0.97 -8.24 -21.35
CA TYR A 113 1.41 -8.37 -19.97
C TYR A 113 0.23 -8.26 -19.01
N ILE A 114 0.22 -9.11 -17.99
CA ILE A 114 -0.72 -9.09 -16.88
C ILE A 114 0.08 -9.04 -15.59
N GLU A 115 -0.08 -7.95 -14.84
CA GLU A 115 0.48 -7.78 -13.52
C GLU A 115 -0.65 -7.78 -12.48
N CYS A 116 -0.58 -8.67 -11.48
CA CYS A 116 -1.52 -8.71 -10.37
C CYS A 116 -0.80 -8.85 -9.03
N LYS A 117 -1.35 -8.20 -8.00
CA LYS A 117 -0.73 -8.13 -6.67
C LYS A 117 -1.31 -9.13 -5.70
N THR A 118 -2.30 -9.91 -6.09
CA THR A 118 -2.89 -10.92 -5.22
C THR A 118 -2.97 -12.27 -5.91
N ALA A 119 -3.10 -13.33 -5.11
CA ALA A 119 -3.35 -14.69 -5.59
C ALA A 119 -4.84 -14.93 -5.83
N GLU A 120 -5.58 -13.91 -6.30
CA GLU A 120 -7.02 -13.98 -6.54
C GLU A 120 -7.28 -14.13 -8.03
N ALA A 121 -7.94 -15.24 -8.41
CA ALA A 121 -8.27 -15.52 -9.81
C ALA A 121 -9.14 -14.41 -10.44
N ASP A 122 -10.06 -13.82 -9.68
CA ASP A 122 -10.93 -12.74 -10.15
C ASP A 122 -10.14 -11.48 -10.54
N GLU A 123 -9.05 -11.14 -9.83
CA GLU A 123 -8.19 -10.01 -10.18
C GLU A 123 -7.48 -10.27 -11.51
N LEU A 124 -6.92 -11.46 -11.68
CA LEU A 124 -6.25 -11.89 -12.90
C LEU A 124 -7.20 -11.92 -14.10
N ILE A 125 -8.38 -12.54 -13.95
CA ILE A 125 -9.39 -12.61 -15.01
C ILE A 125 -9.82 -11.20 -15.41
N LYS A 126 -10.03 -10.33 -14.43
CA LYS A 126 -10.40 -8.94 -14.70
C LYS A 126 -9.28 -8.20 -15.45
N ALA A 127 -8.01 -8.40 -15.12
CA ALA A 127 -6.91 -7.77 -15.85
C ALA A 127 -6.88 -8.20 -17.32
N ILE A 128 -7.18 -9.47 -17.62
CA ILE A 128 -7.30 -9.98 -18.99
C ILE A 128 -8.54 -9.39 -19.69
N GLU A 129 -9.67 -9.26 -18.97
CA GLU A 129 -10.87 -8.57 -19.46
C GLU A 129 -10.61 -7.10 -19.79
N ASP A 130 -9.89 -6.38 -18.93
CA ASP A 130 -9.53 -4.97 -19.15
C ASP A 130 -8.62 -4.82 -20.39
N TYR A 131 -7.70 -5.77 -20.64
CA TYR A 131 -6.93 -5.82 -21.90
C TYR A 131 -7.84 -6.06 -23.12
N HIS A 132 -8.76 -7.02 -23.05
CA HIS A 132 -9.73 -7.26 -24.13
C HIS A 132 -10.56 -6.01 -24.46
N ASP A 133 -11.03 -5.31 -23.43
CA ASP A 133 -11.91 -4.15 -23.57
C ASP A 133 -11.18 -2.94 -24.15
N SER A 134 -9.90 -2.77 -23.82
CA SER A 134 -9.04 -1.71 -24.35
C SER A 134 -8.45 -2.00 -25.74
N TYR A 135 -8.38 -3.27 -26.16
CA TYR A 135 -7.88 -3.66 -27.47
C TYR A 135 -8.80 -3.17 -28.61
N ASP A 136 -8.31 -2.28 -29.47
CA ASP A 136 -9.02 -1.80 -30.67
C ASP A 136 -8.41 -2.44 -31.93
N PRO A 137 -9.14 -3.35 -32.61
CA PRO A 137 -8.65 -3.99 -33.83
C PRO A 137 -8.26 -3.02 -34.95
N ASP A 138 -8.92 -1.86 -35.05
CA ASP A 138 -8.63 -0.88 -36.09
C ASP A 138 -7.32 -0.11 -35.78
N GLU A 139 -7.08 0.22 -34.50
CA GLU A 139 -5.83 0.84 -34.05
C GLU A 139 -4.65 -0.12 -34.23
N GLU A 140 -4.83 -1.37 -33.84
CA GLU A 140 -3.82 -2.42 -33.99
C GLU A 140 -3.53 -2.70 -35.46
N ALA A 141 -4.55 -2.78 -36.31
CA ALA A 141 -4.37 -2.93 -37.75
C ALA A 141 -3.54 -1.78 -38.34
N ALA A 142 -3.77 -0.53 -37.89
CA ALA A 142 -3.06 0.64 -38.40
C ALA A 142 -1.53 0.55 -38.20
N LEU A 143 -1.05 -0.15 -37.17
CA LEU A 143 0.38 -0.38 -36.93
C LEU A 143 1.05 -1.23 -38.03
N TRP A 144 0.24 -2.02 -38.74
CA TRP A 144 0.68 -2.94 -39.78
C TRP A 144 0.37 -2.44 -41.20
N VAL A 145 -0.17 -1.23 -41.35
CA VAL A 145 -0.40 -0.61 -42.66
C VAL A 145 0.86 0.11 -43.16
N GLY A 146 1.31 -0.29 -44.35
CA GLY A 146 2.43 0.31 -45.05
C GLY A 146 2.09 1.63 -45.75
N PRO A 147 3.11 2.36 -46.23
CA PRO A 147 2.93 3.64 -46.92
C PRO A 147 2.09 3.58 -48.21
N ASP A 148 1.90 2.39 -48.79
CA ASP A 148 1.07 2.14 -49.96
C ASP A 148 -0.40 1.89 -49.62
N GLY A 149 -0.76 1.90 -48.33
CA GLY A 149 -2.12 1.67 -47.85
C GLY A 149 -2.51 0.20 -47.74
N HIS A 150 -1.53 -0.71 -47.78
CA HIS A 150 -1.73 -2.16 -47.67
C HIS A 150 -1.00 -2.73 -46.44
N GLY A 151 -1.32 -3.95 -46.03
CA GLY A 151 -0.59 -4.61 -44.94
C GLY A 151 0.90 -4.79 -45.27
N CYS A 152 1.75 -4.67 -44.24
CA CYS A 152 3.19 -4.77 -44.34
C CYS A 152 3.78 -5.72 -43.28
N ASN A 153 5.08 -6.00 -43.35
CA ASN A 153 5.80 -6.82 -42.36
C ASN A 153 5.25 -8.25 -42.13
N GLY A 154 4.60 -8.83 -43.15
CA GLY A 154 4.01 -10.18 -43.06
C GLY A 154 2.50 -10.18 -42.82
N ALA A 155 1.91 -9.03 -42.52
CA ALA A 155 0.46 -8.87 -42.40
C ALA A 155 -0.27 -9.09 -43.75
N PRO A 156 -1.57 -9.43 -43.72
CA PRO A 156 -2.39 -9.56 -44.92
C PRO A 156 -2.38 -8.31 -45.80
N TYR A 157 -2.25 -8.47 -47.12
CA TYR A 157 -2.17 -7.34 -48.06
C TYR A 157 -3.45 -6.50 -48.10
N ASN A 158 -4.63 -7.14 -48.04
CA ASN A 158 -5.90 -6.43 -48.01
C ASN A 158 -6.19 -5.94 -46.59
N LEU A 159 -6.59 -4.68 -46.45
CA LEU A 159 -6.96 -4.10 -45.16
C LEU A 159 -8.12 -4.83 -44.47
N SER A 160 -9.07 -5.38 -45.23
CA SER A 160 -10.16 -6.19 -44.67
C SER A 160 -9.63 -7.41 -43.93
N ASP A 161 -8.69 -8.12 -44.56
CA ASP A 161 -8.14 -9.38 -44.05
C ASP A 161 -7.26 -9.09 -42.82
N LEU A 162 -6.56 -7.94 -42.80
CA LEU A 162 -5.81 -7.46 -41.65
C LEU A 162 -6.72 -7.09 -40.47
N ILE A 163 -7.82 -6.37 -40.72
CA ILE A 163 -8.79 -6.02 -39.67
C ILE A 163 -9.47 -7.28 -39.12
N GLU A 164 -9.85 -8.23 -39.98
CA GLU A 164 -10.41 -9.52 -39.57
C GLU A 164 -9.42 -10.30 -38.68
N ASP A 165 -8.13 -10.26 -38.99
CA ASP A 165 -7.08 -10.88 -38.18
C ASP A 165 -6.95 -10.25 -36.79
N MET A 166 -6.97 -8.91 -36.68
CA MET A 166 -6.97 -8.23 -35.38
C MET A 166 -8.27 -8.48 -34.58
N GLN A 167 -9.41 -8.62 -35.27
CA GLN A 167 -10.68 -9.01 -34.64
C GLN A 167 -10.61 -10.44 -34.09
N GLU A 168 -9.91 -11.34 -34.78
CA GLU A 168 -9.64 -12.69 -34.29
C GLU A 168 -8.78 -12.65 -33.02
N CYS A 169 -7.71 -11.85 -33.00
CA CYS A 169 -6.88 -11.65 -31.80
C CYS A 169 -7.74 -11.22 -30.60
N LYS A 170 -8.57 -10.18 -30.76
CA LYS A 170 -9.52 -9.74 -29.73
C LYS A 170 -10.47 -10.86 -29.29
N SER A 171 -11.05 -11.59 -30.26
CA SER A 171 -11.95 -12.71 -29.95
C SER A 171 -11.26 -13.82 -29.17
N ASN A 172 -9.98 -14.11 -29.45
CA ASN A 172 -9.23 -15.12 -28.74
C ASN A 172 -9.02 -14.72 -27.27
N VAL A 173 -8.71 -13.45 -26.97
CA VAL A 173 -8.63 -12.97 -25.57
C VAL A 173 -9.97 -13.17 -24.85
N LYS A 174 -11.09 -12.86 -25.51
CA LYS A 174 -12.41 -13.08 -24.90
C LYS A 174 -12.68 -14.55 -24.58
N LYS A 175 -12.29 -15.46 -25.47
CA LYS A 175 -12.41 -16.91 -25.22
C LYS A 175 -11.56 -17.34 -24.02
N LEU A 176 -10.33 -16.81 -23.89
CA LEU A 176 -9.48 -17.08 -22.74
C LEU A 176 -10.15 -16.63 -21.43
N VAL A 177 -10.73 -15.42 -21.40
CA VAL A 177 -11.52 -14.92 -20.25
C VAL A 177 -12.67 -15.88 -19.91
N ASP A 178 -13.45 -16.28 -20.91
CA ASP A 178 -14.61 -17.15 -20.69
C ASP A 178 -14.19 -18.55 -20.19
N LEU A 179 -13.09 -19.07 -20.72
CA LEU A 179 -12.48 -20.34 -20.31
C LEU A 179 -12.01 -20.27 -18.84
N LEU A 180 -11.25 -19.23 -18.48
CA LEU A 180 -10.80 -19.04 -17.10
C LEU A 180 -11.99 -18.89 -16.15
N ASN A 181 -12.97 -18.04 -16.50
CA ASN A 181 -14.20 -17.90 -15.73
C ASN A 181 -14.94 -19.24 -15.54
N GLN A 182 -14.98 -20.10 -16.55
CA GLN A 182 -15.62 -21.41 -16.45
C GLN A 182 -14.86 -22.33 -15.48
N GLU A 183 -13.54 -22.42 -15.62
CA GLU A 183 -12.69 -23.30 -14.79
C GLU A 183 -12.63 -22.83 -13.33
N PHE A 184 -12.70 -21.51 -13.09
CA PHE A 184 -12.65 -20.93 -11.74
C PHE A 184 -14.03 -20.73 -11.07
N ASN A 185 -15.15 -20.95 -11.77
CA ASN A 185 -16.53 -20.75 -11.25
C ASN A 185 -17.01 -21.78 -10.18
N GLY A 186 -16.07 -22.38 -9.44
CA GLY A 186 -16.33 -23.14 -8.21
C GLY A 186 -16.13 -22.35 -6.91
N ILE A 187 -15.60 -21.11 -6.97
CA ILE A 187 -15.21 -20.37 -5.77
C ILE A 187 -16.09 -19.12 -5.60
N LYS A 188 -17.21 -19.26 -4.88
CA LYS A 188 -17.88 -18.09 -4.31
C LYS A 188 -16.99 -17.50 -3.21
N ILE A 189 -16.33 -16.37 -3.46
CA ILE A 189 -15.67 -15.59 -2.40
C ILE A 189 -16.48 -14.32 -2.10
N THR A 190 -16.97 -14.27 -0.87
CA THR A 190 -17.34 -13.05 -0.16
C THR A 190 -16.17 -12.09 -0.11
N LYS A 191 -16.36 -10.85 -0.59
CA LYS A 191 -15.40 -9.73 -0.47
C LYS A 191 -14.66 -9.75 0.87
N PRO A 192 -13.31 -9.81 0.87
CA PRO A 192 -12.54 -9.49 2.06
C PRO A 192 -12.84 -8.06 2.50
N GLN A 193 -13.03 -7.90 3.80
CA GLN A 193 -13.26 -6.62 4.44
C GLN A 193 -11.96 -5.81 4.35
N ARG A 194 -11.92 -4.82 3.45
CA ARG A 194 -10.81 -3.86 3.31
C ARG A 194 -10.58 -3.16 4.65
N HIS A 195 -9.38 -3.19 5.22
CA HIS A 195 -8.88 -1.95 5.84
C HIS A 195 -8.14 -1.15 4.77
N SER A 196 -8.16 0.16 4.95
CA SER A 196 -8.35 1.14 3.88
C SER A 196 -7.26 2.21 3.95
N GLN A 197 -7.17 3.06 2.93
CA GLN A 197 -6.36 4.30 2.81
C GLN A 197 -6.41 5.26 4.03
N PHE A 198 -7.08 4.89 5.11
CA PHE A 198 -7.13 5.57 6.39
C PHE A 198 -5.84 5.39 7.22
N SER A 199 -5.18 4.23 7.22
CA SER A 199 -4.01 3.99 8.10
C SER A 199 -2.77 4.78 7.67
N GLU A 200 -2.47 4.86 6.38
CA GLU A 200 -1.34 5.67 5.85
C GLU A 200 -1.59 7.17 5.95
N ARG A 201 -2.84 7.60 5.74
CA ARG A 201 -3.23 9.00 6.03
C ARG A 201 -3.00 9.33 7.49
N LEU A 202 -3.33 8.43 8.41
CA LEU A 202 -3.11 8.63 9.85
C LEU A 202 -1.63 8.71 10.21
N TYR A 203 -0.76 7.90 9.59
CA TYR A 203 0.70 7.97 9.81
C TYR A 203 1.30 9.26 9.24
N ASN A 204 0.98 9.62 7.99
CA ASN A 204 1.49 10.84 7.37
C ASN A 204 1.01 12.10 8.09
N ILE A 205 -0.28 12.16 8.45
CA ILE A 205 -0.83 13.26 9.27
C ILE A 205 -0.10 13.33 10.61
N ARG A 206 0.21 12.20 11.25
CA ARG A 206 0.94 12.19 12.51
C ARG A 206 2.34 12.78 12.35
N THR A 207 3.07 12.38 11.33
CA THR A 207 4.43 12.88 11.07
C THR A 207 4.42 14.38 10.76
N GLU A 208 3.52 14.83 9.88
CA GLU A 208 3.35 16.26 9.55
C GLU A 208 3.04 17.09 10.81
N VAL A 209 2.11 16.62 11.65
CA VAL A 209 1.74 17.32 12.89
C VAL A 209 2.90 17.38 13.88
N LEU A 210 3.69 16.31 14.01
CA LEU A 210 4.87 16.31 14.90
C LEU A 210 5.94 17.30 14.44
N GLU A 211 6.19 17.37 13.13
CA GLU A 211 7.11 18.35 12.53
C GLU A 211 6.61 19.79 12.76
N GLU A 212 5.32 20.05 12.50
CA GLU A 212 4.72 21.38 12.70
C GLU A 212 4.71 21.82 14.17
N ILE A 213 4.47 20.90 15.12
CA ILE A 213 4.59 21.19 16.56
C ILE A 213 6.02 21.61 16.89
N ASN A 214 7.01 20.86 16.40
CA ASN A 214 8.40 21.14 16.68
C ASN A 214 8.81 22.52 16.12
N ASP A 215 8.44 22.82 14.87
CA ASP A 215 8.71 24.11 14.24
C ASP A 215 8.04 25.26 14.99
N THR A 216 6.77 25.09 15.40
CA THR A 216 6.04 26.11 16.16
C THR A 216 6.68 26.38 17.51
N LEU A 217 7.20 25.35 18.20
CA LEU A 217 7.92 25.53 19.47
C LEU A 217 9.24 26.27 19.28
N HIS A 218 9.95 26.03 18.17
CA HIS A 218 11.14 26.78 17.80
C HIS A 218 10.83 28.26 17.56
N ASP A 219 9.75 28.57 16.85
CA ASP A 219 9.29 29.95 16.62
C ASP A 219 8.92 30.66 17.93
N ILE A 220 8.22 29.97 18.84
CA ILE A 220 7.88 30.50 20.16
C ILE A 220 9.15 30.80 20.97
N ARG A 221 10.12 29.89 20.95
CA ARG A 221 11.42 30.10 21.61
C ARG A 221 12.11 31.34 21.04
N ASP A 222 12.16 31.46 19.73
CA ASP A 222 12.86 32.58 19.08
C ASP A 222 12.23 33.95 19.41
N LYS A 223 10.91 33.99 19.65
CA LYS A 223 10.22 35.21 20.12
C LYS A 223 10.36 35.49 21.62
N THR A 224 10.37 34.46 22.46
CA THR A 224 10.28 34.61 23.93
C THR A 224 11.60 34.45 24.66
N GLY A 225 12.58 33.79 24.04
CA GLY A 225 13.84 33.37 24.65
C GLY A 225 13.70 32.21 25.64
N SER A 226 12.55 31.54 25.72
CA SER A 226 12.32 30.38 26.60
C SER A 226 12.14 29.09 25.83
N THR A 227 12.74 28.00 26.31
CA THR A 227 12.66 26.66 25.71
C THR A 227 11.40 25.90 26.06
N SER A 228 10.61 26.39 27.03
CA SER A 228 9.34 25.79 27.45
C SER A 228 8.28 26.84 27.76
N VAL A 229 7.03 26.43 27.62
CA VAL A 229 5.84 27.26 27.90
C VAL A 229 4.92 26.51 28.87
N LEU A 230 4.28 27.27 29.76
CA LEU A 230 3.26 26.74 30.65
C LEU A 230 2.03 26.28 29.85
N TRP A 231 1.54 25.08 30.16
CA TRP A 231 0.33 24.54 29.54
C TRP A 231 -0.89 25.46 29.71
N SER A 232 -1.01 26.09 30.87
CA SER A 232 -2.08 27.06 31.16
C SER A 232 -2.02 28.30 30.26
N SER A 233 -0.83 28.68 29.77
CA SER A 233 -0.68 29.83 28.87
C SER A 233 -1.22 29.54 27.48
N ILE A 234 -0.93 28.36 26.93
CA ILE A 234 -1.36 27.98 25.57
C ILE A 234 -2.84 27.60 25.52
N THR A 235 -3.40 27.12 26.64
CA THR A 235 -4.83 26.78 26.76
C THR A 235 -5.72 27.93 27.25
N ASN A 236 -5.24 29.18 27.24
CA ASN A 236 -5.96 30.35 27.78
C ASN A 236 -6.52 30.13 29.20
N GLN A 237 -5.75 29.48 30.08
CA GLN A 237 -6.10 29.15 31.47
C GLN A 237 -7.25 28.15 31.65
N LEU A 238 -7.72 27.50 30.58
CA LEU A 238 -8.73 26.45 30.67
C LEU A 238 -8.18 25.17 31.31
N ASN A 239 -6.86 24.92 31.20
CA ASN A 239 -6.18 23.74 31.75
C ASN A 239 -6.86 22.43 31.30
N THR A 240 -7.05 22.28 30.00
CA THR A 240 -7.63 21.08 29.41
C THR A 240 -6.68 19.90 29.59
N ASP A 241 -7.20 18.74 29.99
CA ASP A 241 -6.42 17.51 30.04
C ASP A 241 -6.08 17.00 28.63
N ILE A 242 -4.98 16.25 28.51
CA ILE A 242 -4.59 15.50 27.31
C ILE A 242 -5.02 14.04 27.50
N CYS A 243 -5.71 13.49 26.50
CA CYS A 243 -5.97 12.05 26.41
C CYS A 243 -4.72 11.33 25.85
N GLY A 244 -4.04 10.53 26.68
CA GLY A 244 -3.00 9.59 26.26
C GLY A 244 -3.51 8.14 26.16
N TYR A 245 -2.66 7.19 25.75
CA TYR A 245 -3.08 5.79 25.54
C TYR A 245 -3.67 5.13 26.81
N ASP A 246 -3.16 5.48 27.99
CA ASP A 246 -3.53 4.81 29.24
C ASP A 246 -4.49 5.63 30.13
N GLN A 247 -4.46 6.97 30.06
CA GLN A 247 -5.23 7.86 30.93
C GLN A 247 -5.29 9.31 30.41
N SER A 248 -6.29 10.06 30.89
CA SER A 248 -6.38 11.52 30.73
C SER A 248 -5.49 12.20 31.78
N VAL A 249 -4.56 13.05 31.34
CA VAL A 249 -3.53 13.65 32.19
C VAL A 249 -3.40 15.15 31.94
N LEU A 250 -3.18 15.93 33.00
CA LEU A 250 -2.99 17.37 32.89
C LEU A 250 -1.51 17.69 32.66
N PRO A 251 -1.14 18.35 31.54
CA PRO A 251 0.21 18.82 31.33
C PRO A 251 0.55 20.02 32.21
N SER A 252 1.81 20.10 32.60
CA SER A 252 2.39 21.25 33.28
C SER A 252 3.07 22.19 32.28
N THR A 253 3.92 21.65 31.39
CA THR A 253 4.65 22.39 30.36
C THR A 253 4.78 21.59 29.07
N ILE A 254 4.99 22.32 27.98
CA ILE A 254 5.45 21.80 26.70
C ILE A 254 6.62 22.65 26.22
N GLY A 255 7.63 22.03 25.61
CA GLY A 255 8.82 22.73 25.15
C GLY A 255 9.79 21.83 24.42
N ILE A 256 10.91 22.39 24.00
CA ILE A 256 12.04 21.62 23.42
C ILE A 256 13.01 21.22 24.53
N SER A 257 13.64 20.05 24.40
CA SER A 257 14.50 19.52 25.46
C SER A 257 15.81 20.31 25.64
N ASP A 258 16.38 20.86 24.55
CA ASP A 258 17.52 21.78 24.59
C ASP A 258 17.57 22.71 23.36
N ASP A 259 18.53 23.64 23.34
CA ASP A 259 18.68 24.69 22.31
C ASP A 259 18.91 24.16 20.88
N ASN A 260 19.34 22.90 20.71
CA ASN A 260 19.61 22.28 19.41
C ASN A 260 18.76 21.02 19.17
N SER A 261 17.78 20.76 20.03
CA SER A 261 17.02 19.52 19.99
C SER A 261 15.94 19.57 18.92
N SER A 262 15.86 18.49 18.15
CA SER A 262 14.70 18.19 17.29
C SER A 262 13.56 17.53 18.07
N GLU A 263 13.70 17.41 19.39
CA GLU A 263 12.75 16.71 20.25
C GLU A 263 11.99 17.69 21.15
N PHE A 264 10.66 17.58 21.12
CA PHE A 264 9.80 18.26 22.08
C PHE A 264 9.40 17.32 23.21
N VAL A 265 9.13 17.89 24.37
CA VAL A 265 8.73 17.17 25.58
C VAL A 265 7.47 17.82 26.17
N ILE A 266 6.49 16.99 26.50
CA ILE A 266 5.33 17.37 27.30
C ILE A 266 5.53 16.80 28.70
N VAL A 267 5.66 17.69 29.69
CA VAL A 267 5.86 17.33 31.09
C VAL A 267 4.50 17.33 31.79
N PHE A 268 4.11 16.20 32.38
CA PHE A 268 2.83 16.10 33.09
C PHE A 268 2.93 16.60 34.53
N ALA A 269 1.81 16.99 35.12
CA ALA A 269 1.79 17.41 36.51
C ALA A 269 2.20 16.25 37.44
N ASP A 270 3.02 16.54 38.46
CA ASP A 270 3.62 15.53 39.36
C ASP A 270 2.61 14.54 39.98
N TYR A 271 1.35 14.94 40.14
CA TYR A 271 0.29 14.09 40.71
C TYR A 271 -0.35 13.11 39.72
N CYS A 272 -0.06 13.22 38.42
CA CYS A 272 -0.61 12.36 37.37
C CYS A 272 0.06 10.98 37.28
N ASN A 273 1.18 10.76 38.00
CA ASN A 273 1.94 9.50 38.03
C ASN A 273 2.15 8.90 36.61
N CYS A 274 2.52 9.76 35.66
CA CYS A 274 2.70 9.44 34.25
C CYS A 274 4.10 9.87 33.81
N SER A 275 4.73 9.12 32.91
CA SER A 275 5.99 9.54 32.28
C SER A 275 5.75 10.67 31.30
N ASP A 276 6.72 11.58 31.18
CA ASP A 276 6.71 12.63 30.18
C ASP A 276 6.57 12.04 28.76
N SER A 277 5.93 12.81 27.88
CA SER A 277 5.81 12.45 26.47
C SER A 277 6.95 13.09 25.69
N ILE A 278 7.81 12.28 25.09
CA ILE A 278 8.90 12.71 24.21
C ILE A 278 8.39 12.59 22.78
N ASN A 279 8.43 13.66 21.98
CA ASN A 279 7.94 13.69 20.60
C ASN A 279 6.51 13.15 20.42
N GLY A 280 5.64 13.43 21.38
CA GLY A 280 4.25 12.96 21.33
C GLY A 280 4.11 11.44 21.51
N GLU A 281 5.17 10.74 21.97
CA GLU A 281 5.07 9.37 22.42
C GLU A 281 3.95 9.27 23.45
N ASN A 282 3.11 8.25 23.30
CA ASN A 282 1.95 8.00 24.15
C ASN A 282 0.76 8.97 24.00
N ILE A 283 0.78 9.86 23.00
CA ILE A 283 -0.31 10.79 22.67
C ILE A 283 -0.97 10.43 21.34
N TYR A 284 -2.31 10.41 21.30
CA TYR A 284 -3.08 10.21 20.08
C TYR A 284 -2.85 11.34 19.07
N THR A 285 -2.87 11.02 17.77
CA THR A 285 -2.66 12.01 16.69
C THR A 285 -3.69 13.13 16.71
N GLU A 286 -4.95 12.85 17.01
CA GLU A 286 -6.00 13.86 17.19
C GLU A 286 -5.68 14.84 18.34
N THR A 287 -5.16 14.33 19.46
CA THR A 287 -4.71 15.18 20.57
C THR A 287 -3.47 16.00 20.20
N LEU A 288 -2.57 15.48 19.35
CA LEU A 288 -1.44 16.26 18.81
C LEU A 288 -1.91 17.42 17.92
N ILE A 289 -2.94 17.22 17.10
CA ILE A 289 -3.54 18.29 16.29
C ILE A 289 -4.10 19.40 17.18
N ASP A 290 -4.80 19.04 18.26
CA ASP A 290 -5.31 20.03 19.22
C ASP A 290 -4.18 20.81 19.90
N ILE A 291 -3.10 20.12 20.28
CA ILE A 291 -1.90 20.75 20.88
C ILE A 291 -1.28 21.75 19.91
N LEU A 292 -1.10 21.35 18.64
CA LEU A 292 -0.58 22.22 17.60
C LEU A 292 -1.42 23.50 17.47
N GLN A 293 -2.75 23.36 17.43
CA GLN A 293 -3.64 24.52 17.37
C GLN A 293 -3.47 25.46 18.57
N TYR A 294 -3.35 24.94 19.79
CA TYR A 294 -3.09 25.77 20.98
C TYR A 294 -1.76 26.52 20.89
N LEU A 295 -0.72 25.88 20.35
CA LEU A 295 0.59 26.48 20.14
C LEU A 295 0.54 27.60 19.09
N GLU A 296 -0.11 27.37 17.95
CA GLU A 296 -0.28 28.38 16.90
C GLU A 296 -1.07 29.60 17.39
N GLU A 297 -2.18 29.37 18.11
CA GLU A 297 -2.97 30.44 18.71
C GLU A 297 -2.17 31.25 19.72
N TYR A 298 -1.33 30.59 20.52
CA TYR A 298 -0.43 31.25 21.45
C TYR A 298 0.64 32.05 20.71
N LEU A 299 1.30 31.46 19.71
CA LEU A 299 2.33 32.10 18.88
C LEU A 299 1.81 33.35 18.16
N SER A 300 0.54 33.34 17.75
CA SER A 300 -0.11 34.49 17.11
C SER A 300 -0.29 35.69 18.05
N LYS A 301 -0.27 35.48 19.37
CA LYS A 301 -0.43 36.49 20.43
C LYS A 301 0.91 37.01 20.98
N LEU A 302 2.03 36.36 20.64
CA LEU A 302 3.40 36.74 21.00
C LEU A 302 3.95 37.83 20.07
#